data_AF-A0A521H1I2-F1
#
_entry.id   AF-A0A521H1I2-F1
#
_cell.length_a   1.000
_cell.length_b   1.000
_cell.length_c   1.000
_cell.angle_alpha   90.00
_cell.angle_beta   90.00
_cell.angle_gamma   90.00
#
_symmetry.space_group_name_H-M   'P 1'
#
loop_
_entity.id
_entity.type
_entity.pdbx_description
1 polymer ?
#
loop_
_entity_poly.entity_id
_entity_poly.type
_entity_poly.pdbx_seq_one_letter_code
_entity_poly.pdbx_strand_id
1 'polypeptide(L)'
;MQLLCHHYVLLCTGLLITGTAPASGQSRGRTAPPNIILVVSDDHPAAMVSAYRNARVPPDEQFTVTPNLDALASAGVRCTGGYCQYPVCSPARATLLTGRYPDQTGVVNPGLIFSWPGQLPEATVRAGLIEHVDIMPTILDLAGIAIPDSVQGRSVKDELLGGPPVNPYVFCQAEGAYMICDGRYKLTQGFALQDLELYDLVRDPAELVNELGNSALDPIRAQLRARLLAFRNGVYK
;
A
#
# COMPACT_ATOMS: atom_id res chain seq x y z
N MET A 1 78.33 -32.69 -25.12
CA MET A 1 77.74 -33.20 -26.38
C MET A 1 76.39 -32.50 -26.56
N GLN A 2 76.35 -31.17 -26.73
CA GLN A 2 76.61 -30.37 -27.94
C GLN A 2 75.77 -30.80 -29.15
N LEU A 3 74.77 -29.98 -29.47
CA LEU A 3 74.21 -29.68 -30.81
C LEU A 3 73.41 -28.38 -30.65
N LEU A 4 74.02 -27.21 -30.91
CA LEU A 4 74.00 -26.45 -32.18
C LEU A 4 72.56 -25.98 -32.53
N CYS A 5 72.20 -24.73 -32.20
CA CYS A 5 72.39 -23.51 -33.02
C CYS A 5 71.48 -23.50 -34.26
N HIS A 6 70.57 -22.52 -34.37
CA HIS A 6 70.26 -21.82 -35.62
C HIS A 6 69.72 -20.41 -35.31
N HIS A 7 70.36 -19.42 -35.90
CA HIS A 7 70.01 -18.01 -35.90
C HIS A 7 68.69 -17.79 -36.67
N TYR A 8 67.85 -16.89 -36.18
CA TYR A 8 67.06 -16.02 -37.06
C TYR A 8 66.94 -14.63 -36.43
N VAL A 9 67.70 -13.69 -36.99
CA VAL A 9 67.44 -12.26 -36.89
C VAL A 9 66.29 -11.98 -37.84
N LEU A 10 65.17 -11.48 -37.34
CA LEU A 10 64.15 -10.82 -38.15
C LEU A 10 63.97 -9.39 -37.64
N LEU A 11 64.48 -8.45 -38.44
CA LEU A 11 64.07 -7.05 -38.42
C LEU A 11 62.56 -6.97 -38.67
N CYS A 12 61.79 -6.48 -37.71
CA CYS A 12 60.48 -5.91 -37.99
C CYS A 12 60.46 -4.45 -37.54
N THR A 13 60.40 -3.60 -38.55
CA THR A 13 60.18 -2.16 -38.56
C THR A 13 59.12 -1.72 -37.55
N GLY A 14 59.48 -0.74 -36.73
CA GLY A 14 58.56 -0.08 -35.81
C GLY A 14 57.42 0.62 -36.55
N LEU A 15 56.19 0.23 -36.24
CA LEU A 15 55.00 1.01 -36.55
C LEU A 15 54.46 1.52 -35.20
N LEU A 16 54.74 2.79 -34.91
CA LEU A 16 54.13 3.52 -33.80
C LEU A 16 52.64 3.74 -34.13
N ILE A 17 51.80 2.78 -33.73
CA ILE A 17 50.36 2.99 -33.67
C ILE A 17 50.11 3.75 -32.37
N THR A 18 49.87 5.06 -32.48
CA THR A 18 49.30 5.87 -31.39
C THR A 18 47.86 5.45 -31.17
N GLY A 19 47.68 4.34 -30.47
CA GLY A 19 46.37 3.93 -29.97
C GLY A 19 45.91 4.90 -28.89
N THR A 20 45.04 5.84 -29.24
CA THR A 20 44.15 6.49 -28.26
C THR A 20 43.21 5.41 -27.76
N ALA A 21 43.61 4.71 -26.69
CA ALA A 21 42.71 3.82 -25.98
C ALA A 21 41.52 4.65 -25.49
N PRO A 22 40.27 4.25 -25.77
CA PRO A 22 39.14 4.86 -25.10
C PRO A 22 39.34 4.63 -23.60
N ALA A 23 39.18 5.68 -22.80
CA ALA A 23 39.16 5.59 -21.35
C ALA A 23 38.06 4.60 -20.97
N SER A 24 38.46 3.35 -20.75
CA SER A 24 37.62 2.35 -20.12
C SER A 24 37.34 2.90 -18.74
N GLY A 25 36.09 3.31 -18.51
CA GLY A 25 35.59 3.65 -17.19
C GLY A 25 35.83 2.44 -16.31
N GLN A 26 36.90 2.49 -15.52
CA GLN A 26 37.18 1.46 -14.53
C GLN A 26 35.96 1.41 -13.60
N SER A 27 35.26 0.28 -13.63
CA SER A 27 34.29 -0.03 -12.59
C SER A 27 35.06 0.02 -11.27
N ARG A 28 34.66 0.92 -10.38
CA ARG A 28 35.19 0.93 -9.01
C ARG A 28 34.79 -0.41 -8.40
N GLY A 29 35.73 -1.34 -8.34
CA GLY A 29 35.57 -2.64 -7.70
C GLY A 29 35.10 -2.41 -6.27
N ARG A 30 33.80 -2.57 -6.03
CA ARG A 30 33.21 -2.46 -4.71
C ARG A 30 33.56 -3.73 -3.95
N THR A 31 34.50 -3.61 -3.02
CA THR A 31 35.00 -4.71 -2.19
C THR A 31 34.09 -5.02 -1.00
N ALA A 32 33.14 -4.13 -0.69
CA ALA A 32 32.13 -4.31 0.34
C ALA A 32 30.71 -4.18 -0.26
N PRO A 33 29.70 -4.84 0.33
CA PRO A 33 28.31 -4.65 -0.06
C PRO A 33 27.90 -3.17 0.11
N PRO A 34 27.03 -2.63 -0.75
CA PRO A 34 26.56 -1.26 -0.62
C PRO A 34 25.65 -1.09 0.58
N ASN A 35 25.67 0.10 1.18
CA ASN A 35 24.56 0.56 2.00
C ASN A 35 23.44 1.05 1.09
N ILE A 36 22.21 0.62 1.36
CA ILE A 36 21.03 0.97 0.57
C ILE A 36 20.10 1.80 1.47
N ILE A 37 19.73 2.99 1.00
CA ILE A 37 18.69 3.82 1.62
C ILE A 37 17.47 3.76 0.71
N LEU A 38 16.36 3.27 1.24
CA LEU A 38 15.07 3.20 0.55
C LEU A 38 14.11 4.22 1.19
N VAL A 39 13.60 5.15 0.38
CA VAL A 39 12.63 6.16 0.81
C VAL A 39 11.29 5.86 0.13
N VAL A 40 10.23 5.68 0.91
CA VAL A 40 8.88 5.36 0.44
C VAL A 40 7.90 6.34 1.07
N SER A 41 7.10 7.03 0.27
CA SER A 41 5.97 7.85 0.71
C SER A 41 4.67 7.03 0.71
N ASP A 42 3.69 7.41 1.53
CA ASP A 42 2.44 6.65 1.70
C ASP A 42 1.57 6.61 0.44
N ASP A 43 1.18 7.78 -0.06
CA ASP A 43 0.43 7.89 -1.30
C ASP A 43 0.73 9.23 -1.97
N HIS A 44 1.10 9.18 -3.24
CA HIS A 44 1.27 10.37 -4.06
C HIS A 44 1.12 10.02 -5.54
N PRO A 45 0.22 10.67 -6.29
CA PRO A 45 0.18 10.54 -7.74
C PRO A 45 1.47 11.13 -8.33
N ALA A 46 1.82 10.71 -9.55
CA ALA A 46 2.99 11.23 -10.27
C ALA A 46 3.01 12.78 -10.32
N ALA A 47 1.83 13.40 -10.39
CA ALA A 47 1.62 14.85 -10.36
C ALA A 47 2.22 15.56 -9.12
N MET A 48 2.34 14.88 -7.98
CA MET A 48 2.91 15.48 -6.77
C MET A 48 4.43 15.65 -6.82
N VAL A 49 5.12 15.10 -7.82
CA VAL A 49 6.57 15.21 -7.96
C VAL A 49 6.90 15.78 -9.34
N SER A 50 7.43 17.00 -9.40
CA SER A 50 7.70 17.71 -10.65
C SER A 50 8.66 16.99 -11.60
N ALA A 51 9.50 16.11 -11.07
CA ALA A 51 10.34 15.24 -11.87
C ALA A 51 9.53 14.28 -12.78
N TYR A 52 8.24 14.05 -12.57
CA TYR A 52 7.44 13.17 -13.42
C TYR A 52 6.61 13.88 -14.51
N ARG A 53 6.81 15.19 -14.74
CA ARG A 53 6.11 15.96 -15.80
C ARG A 53 6.17 15.33 -17.19
N ASN A 54 7.21 14.54 -17.48
CA ASN A 54 7.41 13.86 -18.77
C ASN A 54 7.12 12.33 -18.69
N ALA A 55 6.43 11.86 -17.65
CA ALA A 55 6.01 10.47 -17.50
C ALA A 55 4.66 10.22 -18.20
N ARG A 56 4.12 9.00 -18.08
CA ARG A 56 2.79 8.65 -18.58
C ARG A 56 1.71 9.25 -17.68
N VAL A 57 1.47 10.55 -17.83
CA VAL A 57 0.44 11.32 -17.11
C VAL A 57 -0.49 12.04 -18.10
N PRO A 58 -1.70 12.46 -17.69
CA PRO A 58 -2.54 13.31 -18.52
C PRO A 58 -1.81 14.59 -18.98
N PRO A 59 -2.06 15.10 -20.19
CA PRO A 59 -1.35 16.25 -20.75
C PRO A 59 -1.60 17.56 -19.97
N ASP A 60 -2.73 17.65 -19.28
CA ASP A 60 -3.18 18.86 -18.58
C ASP A 60 -2.95 18.78 -17.06
N GLU A 61 -2.20 17.77 -16.60
CA GLU A 61 -1.97 17.49 -15.19
C GLU A 61 -1.16 18.62 -14.52
N GLN A 62 -1.64 19.13 -13.39
CA GLN A 62 -0.95 20.17 -12.64
C GLN A 62 0.07 19.56 -11.67
N PHE A 63 1.34 19.90 -11.83
CA PHE A 63 2.41 19.32 -11.01
C PHE A 63 2.86 20.23 -9.87
N THR A 64 2.98 19.63 -8.69
CA THR A 64 3.59 20.27 -7.51
C THR A 64 5.09 20.49 -7.74
N VAL A 65 5.62 21.65 -7.30
CA VAL A 65 7.04 21.99 -7.43
C VAL A 65 7.83 21.35 -6.29
N THR A 66 8.72 20.42 -6.61
CA THR A 66 9.50 19.64 -5.65
C THR A 66 11.02 19.75 -5.92
N PRO A 67 11.66 20.90 -5.63
CA PRO A 67 13.01 21.20 -6.11
C PRO A 67 14.07 20.20 -5.60
N ASN A 68 13.90 19.68 -4.37
CA ASN A 68 14.82 18.70 -3.80
C ASN A 68 14.68 17.31 -4.44
N LEU A 69 13.46 16.90 -4.82
CA LEU A 69 13.22 15.64 -5.52
C LEU A 69 13.68 15.75 -6.99
N ASP A 70 13.53 16.92 -7.61
CA ASP A 70 14.03 17.19 -8.95
C ASP A 70 15.56 17.13 -9.00
N ALA A 71 16.23 17.70 -8.00
CA ALA A 71 17.68 17.60 -7.85
C ALA A 71 18.12 16.14 -7.71
N LEU A 72 17.45 15.36 -6.86
CA LEU A 72 17.72 13.93 -6.68
C LEU A 72 17.53 13.14 -7.99
N ALA A 73 16.45 13.40 -8.72
CA ALA A 73 16.17 12.77 -9.99
C ALA A 73 17.22 13.13 -11.07
N SER A 74 17.69 14.37 -11.09
CA SER A 74 18.71 14.84 -12.05
C SER A 74 20.10 14.28 -11.77
N ALA A 75 20.41 13.99 -10.50
CA ALA A 75 21.67 13.38 -10.08
C ALA A 75 21.65 11.83 -10.16
N GLY A 76 20.49 11.23 -10.44
CA GLY A 76 20.30 9.79 -10.39
C GLY A 76 19.65 9.22 -11.66
N VAL A 77 18.99 8.07 -11.49
CA VAL A 77 18.21 7.43 -12.55
C VAL A 77 16.73 7.56 -12.21
N ARG A 78 15.95 8.12 -13.12
CA ARG A 78 14.50 8.27 -13.00
C ARG A 78 13.77 7.25 -13.87
N CYS A 79 13.00 6.36 -13.26
CA CYS A 79 12.11 5.44 -13.97
C CYS A 79 10.73 6.08 -14.19
N THR A 80 10.25 6.15 -15.43
CA THR A 80 8.94 6.75 -15.78
C THR A 80 7.80 5.74 -15.93
N GLY A 81 8.10 4.44 -15.79
CA GLY A 81 7.15 3.33 -15.91
C GLY A 81 7.07 2.46 -14.65
N GLY A 82 7.19 3.07 -13.46
CA GLY A 82 6.98 2.37 -12.19
C GLY A 82 5.49 2.24 -11.87
N TYR A 83 5.07 1.07 -11.38
CA TYR A 83 3.68 0.80 -10.99
C TYR A 83 3.65 0.10 -9.63
N CYS A 84 2.71 0.51 -8.78
CA CYS A 84 2.35 -0.26 -7.58
C CYS A 84 1.60 -1.54 -7.98
N GLN A 85 1.83 -2.64 -7.27
CA GLN A 85 1.08 -3.88 -7.54
C GLN A 85 -0.35 -3.85 -6.98
N TYR A 86 -0.65 -2.88 -6.09
CA TYR A 86 -1.99 -2.63 -5.58
C TYR A 86 -2.10 -1.14 -5.19
N PRO A 87 -3.18 -0.43 -5.53
CA PRO A 87 -3.36 0.99 -5.20
C PRO A 87 -3.84 1.20 -3.74
N VAL A 88 -3.27 0.44 -2.79
CA VAL A 88 -3.51 0.58 -1.35
C VAL A 88 -2.20 0.34 -0.60
N CYS A 89 -1.91 1.16 0.41
CA CYS A 89 -0.61 1.21 1.07
C CYS A 89 -0.17 -0.12 1.69
N SER A 90 -1.05 -0.83 2.41
CA SER A 90 -0.71 -2.10 3.08
C SER A 90 -0.31 -3.22 2.11
N PRO A 91 -1.11 -3.60 1.09
CA PRO A 91 -0.71 -4.60 0.11
C PRO A 91 0.48 -4.15 -0.76
N ALA A 92 0.59 -2.86 -1.08
CA ALA A 92 1.75 -2.34 -1.83
C ALA A 92 3.07 -2.51 -1.03
N ARG A 93 3.05 -2.16 0.26
CA ARG A 93 4.19 -2.34 1.16
C ARG A 93 4.51 -3.82 1.39
N ALA A 94 3.48 -4.67 1.50
CA ALA A 94 3.68 -6.11 1.57
C ALA A 94 4.43 -6.62 0.35
N THR A 95 4.01 -6.24 -0.86
CA THR A 95 4.74 -6.57 -2.09
C THR A 95 6.17 -6.06 -2.10
N LEU A 96 6.40 -4.82 -1.66
CA LEU A 96 7.76 -4.25 -1.59
C LEU A 96 8.67 -5.07 -0.65
N LEU A 97 8.15 -5.50 0.50
CA LEU A 97 8.91 -6.22 1.53
C LEU A 97 9.10 -7.71 1.18
N THR A 98 8.10 -8.35 0.58
CA THR A 98 8.12 -9.80 0.32
C THR A 98 8.49 -10.16 -1.11
N GLY A 99 8.43 -9.21 -2.05
CA GLY A 99 8.58 -9.47 -3.48
C GLY A 99 7.46 -10.33 -4.07
N ARG A 100 6.29 -10.39 -3.43
CA ARG A 100 5.15 -11.22 -3.85
C ARG A 100 3.97 -10.36 -4.30
N TYR A 101 3.18 -10.88 -5.24
CA TYR A 101 1.94 -10.23 -5.63
C TYR A 101 0.93 -10.20 -4.47
N PRO A 102 0.05 -9.18 -4.38
CA PRO A 102 -0.86 -8.99 -3.25
C PRO A 102 -1.69 -10.22 -2.86
N ASP A 103 -2.17 -10.98 -3.84
CA ASP A 103 -2.90 -12.24 -3.67
C ASP A 103 -2.11 -13.31 -2.89
N GLN A 104 -0.78 -13.26 -2.97
CA GLN A 104 0.13 -14.16 -2.27
C GLN A 104 0.64 -13.61 -0.93
N THR A 105 0.37 -12.34 -0.62
CA THR A 105 0.81 -11.70 0.64
C THR A 105 -0.14 -11.95 1.80
N GLY A 106 -1.44 -12.16 1.52
CA GLY A 106 -2.48 -12.27 2.54
C GLY A 106 -2.73 -10.98 3.34
N VAL A 107 -2.12 -9.85 2.95
CA VAL A 107 -2.30 -8.56 3.62
C VAL A 107 -3.56 -7.88 3.09
N VAL A 108 -4.67 -8.10 3.80
CA VAL A 108 -6.01 -7.60 3.44
C VAL A 108 -6.58 -6.62 4.48
N ASN A 109 -6.00 -6.55 5.69
CA ASN A 109 -6.48 -5.72 6.78
C ASN A 109 -5.37 -4.74 7.23
N PRO A 110 -5.61 -3.42 7.26
CA PRO A 110 -4.58 -2.45 7.63
C PRO A 110 -4.10 -2.55 9.09
N GLY A 111 -4.89 -3.14 10.01
CA GLY A 111 -4.56 -3.16 11.43
C GLY A 111 -4.50 -1.75 12.05
N LEU A 112 -4.75 -1.63 13.35
CA LEU A 112 -4.73 -0.34 14.03
C LEU A 112 -4.19 -0.47 15.45
N ILE A 113 -3.29 0.43 15.85
CA ILE A 113 -2.72 0.47 17.20
C ILE A 113 -2.90 1.89 17.74
N PHE A 114 -3.52 2.01 18.92
CA PHE A 114 -3.55 3.23 19.73
C PHE A 114 -2.53 3.11 20.86
N SER A 115 -1.76 4.17 21.12
CA SER A 115 -0.81 4.23 22.23
C SER A 115 -0.98 5.53 23.00
N TRP A 116 -1.37 5.42 24.27
CA TRP A 116 -1.42 6.52 25.22
C TRP A 116 -1.01 6.01 26.62
N PRO A 117 0.31 5.95 26.89
CA PRO A 117 0.83 5.39 28.13
C PRO A 117 0.24 6.04 29.38
N GLY A 118 -0.12 5.22 30.37
CA GLY A 118 -0.73 5.65 31.63
C GLY A 118 -2.18 6.12 31.53
N GLN A 119 -2.80 6.11 30.34
CA GLN A 119 -4.22 6.44 30.14
C GLN A 119 -5.00 5.27 29.56
N LEU A 120 -4.45 4.59 28.55
CA LEU A 120 -5.06 3.39 27.98
C LEU A 120 -4.62 2.13 28.75
N PRO A 121 -5.49 1.11 28.84
CA PRO A 121 -5.09 -0.21 29.32
C PRO A 121 -3.90 -0.77 28.54
N GLU A 122 -2.87 -1.23 29.25
CA GLU A 122 -1.66 -1.76 28.63
C GLU A 122 -1.86 -3.20 28.13
N ALA A 123 -1.20 -3.54 27.02
CA ALA A 123 -1.18 -4.88 26.43
C ALA A 123 -2.57 -5.50 26.16
N THR A 124 -3.60 -4.68 25.94
CA THR A 124 -4.94 -5.18 25.62
C THR A 124 -5.16 -5.34 24.12
N VAL A 125 -5.85 -6.42 23.74
CA VAL A 125 -6.37 -6.65 22.39
C VAL A 125 -7.89 -6.46 22.43
N ARG A 126 -8.44 -5.72 21.46
CA ARG A 126 -9.87 -5.49 21.29
C ARG A 126 -10.30 -6.01 19.92
N ALA A 127 -11.41 -6.75 19.90
CA ALA A 127 -11.99 -7.31 18.68
C ALA A 127 -13.19 -6.50 18.15
N GLY A 128 -13.49 -5.35 18.77
CA GLY A 128 -14.52 -4.44 18.29
C GLY A 128 -14.15 -3.87 16.93
N LEU A 129 -15.17 -3.48 16.18
CA LEU A 129 -15.00 -3.03 14.82
C LEU A 129 -14.70 -1.53 14.80
N ILE A 130 -13.67 -1.13 14.08
CA ILE A 130 -13.23 0.27 13.98
C ILE A 130 -13.07 0.61 12.50
N GLU A 131 -13.63 1.74 12.08
CA GLU A 131 -13.44 2.30 10.75
C GLU A 131 -12.36 3.40 10.80
N HIS A 132 -11.65 3.62 9.71
CA HIS A 132 -10.68 4.74 9.66
C HIS A 132 -11.36 6.11 9.83
N VAL A 133 -12.64 6.24 9.46
CA VAL A 133 -13.41 7.47 9.67
C VAL A 133 -13.65 7.77 11.16
N ASP A 134 -13.48 6.79 12.05
CA ASP A 134 -13.61 6.95 13.50
C ASP A 134 -12.38 7.63 14.14
N ILE A 135 -11.23 7.62 13.45
CA ILE A 135 -9.98 8.15 13.99
C ILE A 135 -10.08 9.64 14.26
N MET A 136 -10.63 10.41 13.32
CA MET A 136 -10.76 11.86 13.47
C MET A 136 -11.66 12.28 14.65
N PRO A 137 -12.92 11.81 14.78
CA PRO A 137 -13.75 12.13 15.94
C PRO A 137 -13.15 11.61 17.25
N THR A 138 -12.43 10.48 17.23
CA THR A 138 -11.71 9.99 18.41
C THR A 138 -10.62 10.97 18.85
N ILE A 139 -9.80 11.47 17.93
CA ILE A 139 -8.76 12.47 18.25
C ILE A 139 -9.38 13.74 18.82
N LEU A 140 -10.48 14.23 18.24
CA LEU A 140 -11.17 15.43 18.73
C LEU A 140 -11.71 15.23 20.17
N ASP A 141 -12.34 14.09 20.44
CA ASP A 141 -12.86 13.74 21.77
C ASP A 141 -11.74 13.55 22.81
N LEU A 142 -10.64 12.91 22.45
CA LEU A 142 -9.45 12.80 23.32
C LEU A 142 -8.86 14.19 23.62
N ALA A 143 -8.93 15.13 22.66
CA ALA A 143 -8.47 16.51 22.80
C ALA A 143 -9.50 17.45 23.48
N GLY A 144 -10.71 16.98 23.79
CA GLY A 144 -11.79 17.81 24.34
C GLY A 144 -12.35 18.85 23.36
N ILE A 145 -12.20 18.62 22.06
CA ILE A 145 -12.72 19.49 20.99
C ILE A 145 -14.06 18.93 20.51
N ALA A 146 -15.04 19.82 20.30
CA ALA A 146 -16.35 19.42 19.78
C ALA A 146 -16.22 18.78 18.39
N ILE A 147 -16.87 17.62 18.22
CA ILE A 147 -16.92 16.91 16.94
C ILE A 147 -17.95 17.60 16.04
N PRO A 148 -17.60 18.06 14.83
CA PRO A 148 -18.55 18.66 13.91
C PRO A 148 -19.64 17.67 13.45
N ASP A 149 -20.88 18.15 13.22
CA ASP A 149 -22.00 17.33 12.74
C ASP A 149 -21.77 16.72 11.34
N SER A 150 -20.81 17.25 10.59
CA SER A 150 -20.39 16.74 9.28
C SER A 150 -19.52 15.49 9.37
N VAL A 151 -19.05 15.12 10.56
CA VAL A 151 -18.23 13.92 10.78
C VAL A 151 -19.13 12.70 10.80
N GLN A 152 -18.77 11.70 10.02
CA GLN A 152 -19.55 10.46 9.87
C GLN A 152 -19.14 9.41 10.90
N GLY A 153 -17.83 9.30 11.20
CA GLY A 153 -17.33 8.34 12.18
C GLY A 153 -17.76 8.64 13.61
N ARG A 154 -17.54 7.68 14.49
CA ARG A 154 -17.86 7.76 15.92
C ARG A 154 -16.57 7.71 16.72
N SER A 155 -16.52 8.45 17.84
CA SER A 155 -15.38 8.33 18.74
C SER A 155 -15.35 6.94 19.36
N VAL A 156 -14.22 6.26 19.27
CA VAL A 156 -13.97 4.96 19.93
C VAL A 156 -13.24 5.12 21.27
N LYS A 157 -13.10 6.35 21.78
CA LYS A 157 -12.43 6.65 23.06
C LYS A 157 -12.90 5.76 24.20
N ASP A 158 -14.21 5.63 24.38
CA ASP A 158 -14.78 4.83 25.48
C ASP A 158 -14.39 3.35 25.34
N GLU A 159 -14.45 2.79 24.12
CA GLU A 159 -14.00 1.42 23.85
C GLU A 159 -12.50 1.24 24.13
N LEU A 160 -11.66 2.22 23.73
CA LEU A 160 -10.23 2.23 24.03
C LEU A 160 -9.96 2.24 25.54
N LEU A 161 -10.76 2.98 26.31
CA LEU A 161 -10.70 3.04 27.77
C LEU A 161 -11.34 1.81 28.47
N GLY A 162 -11.84 0.85 27.70
CA GLY A 162 -12.34 -0.44 28.19
C GLY A 162 -13.86 -0.59 28.21
N GLY A 163 -14.59 0.37 27.63
CA GLY A 163 -16.01 0.29 27.36
C GLY A 163 -16.38 -0.75 26.28
N PRO A 164 -17.68 -0.90 25.99
CA PRO A 164 -18.17 -1.84 24.98
C PRO A 164 -17.81 -1.38 23.54
N PRO A 165 -17.89 -2.29 22.55
CA PRO A 165 -17.70 -1.93 21.14
C PRO A 165 -18.66 -0.83 20.69
N VAL A 166 -18.14 0.18 19.98
CA VAL A 166 -18.95 1.30 19.50
C VAL A 166 -19.72 0.92 18.24
N ASN A 167 -19.07 0.25 17.29
CA ASN A 167 -19.64 -0.01 15.98
C ASN A 167 -20.22 -1.43 15.89
N PRO A 168 -21.53 -1.55 15.57
CA PRO A 168 -22.12 -2.85 15.26
C PRO A 168 -21.82 -3.31 13.83
N TYR A 169 -21.42 -2.39 12.95
CA TYR A 169 -21.06 -2.64 11.56
C TYR A 169 -19.90 -1.76 11.16
N VAL A 170 -19.10 -2.21 10.18
CA VAL A 170 -18.13 -1.39 9.46
C VAL A 170 -18.42 -1.38 7.97
N PHE A 171 -18.13 -0.27 7.32
CA PHE A 171 -18.35 -0.08 5.90
C PHE A 171 -17.05 0.19 5.18
N CYS A 172 -17.01 -0.19 3.90
CA CYS A 172 -15.98 0.26 2.99
C CYS A 172 -16.62 0.62 1.64
N GLN A 173 -16.11 1.65 0.99
CA GLN A 173 -16.57 2.06 -0.33
C GLN A 173 -15.39 2.35 -1.25
N ALA A 174 -15.50 1.94 -2.50
CA ALA A 174 -14.56 2.26 -3.57
C ALA A 174 -15.32 2.32 -4.89
N GLU A 175 -15.34 3.49 -5.54
CA GLU A 175 -15.93 3.75 -6.88
C GLU A 175 -17.10 2.83 -7.31
N GLY A 176 -18.20 2.81 -6.56
CA GLY A 176 -19.40 2.03 -6.92
C GLY A 176 -19.44 0.60 -6.37
N ALA A 177 -18.36 0.12 -5.76
CA ALA A 177 -18.32 -1.07 -4.92
C ALA A 177 -18.46 -0.69 -3.43
N TYR A 178 -19.10 -1.58 -2.66
CA TYR A 178 -19.37 -1.39 -1.25
C TYR A 178 -19.17 -2.68 -0.46
N MET A 179 -18.85 -2.55 0.82
CA MET A 179 -18.76 -3.66 1.76
C MET A 179 -19.39 -3.27 3.08
N ILE A 180 -20.07 -4.22 3.72
CA ILE A 180 -20.49 -4.15 5.12
C ILE A 180 -20.01 -5.40 5.85
N CYS A 181 -19.52 -5.24 7.08
CA CYS A 181 -19.23 -6.35 7.98
C CYS A 181 -19.83 -6.10 9.35
N ASP A 182 -20.44 -7.13 9.96
CA ASP A 182 -20.99 -7.08 11.33
C ASP A 182 -20.09 -7.73 12.40
N GLY A 183 -18.85 -8.06 12.01
CA GLY A 183 -17.85 -8.72 12.83
C GLY A 183 -17.81 -10.24 12.69
N ARG A 184 -18.84 -10.85 12.09
CA ARG A 184 -18.81 -12.26 11.67
C ARG A 184 -19.07 -12.40 10.19
N TYR A 185 -20.13 -11.78 9.69
CA TYR A 185 -20.54 -11.87 8.31
C TYR A 185 -20.10 -10.63 7.57
N LYS A 186 -19.63 -10.82 6.34
CA LYS A 186 -19.26 -9.74 5.42
C LYS A 186 -20.05 -9.89 4.15
N LEU A 187 -20.72 -8.81 3.73
CA LEU A 187 -21.38 -8.71 2.44
C LEU A 187 -20.62 -7.70 1.58
N THR A 188 -20.15 -8.12 0.42
CA THR A 188 -19.56 -7.26 -0.60
C THR A 188 -20.56 -7.06 -1.74
N GLN A 189 -20.47 -5.89 -2.36
CA GLN A 189 -21.17 -5.53 -3.58
C GLN A 189 -20.15 -4.96 -4.56
N GLY A 190 -19.93 -5.66 -5.66
CA GLY A 190 -19.10 -5.20 -6.77
C GLY A 190 -19.73 -4.07 -7.58
N PHE A 191 -19.08 -3.70 -8.68
CA PHE A 191 -19.48 -2.58 -9.54
C PHE A 191 -20.83 -2.79 -10.22
N ALA A 192 -21.21 -4.04 -10.52
CA ALA A 192 -22.57 -4.37 -10.95
C ALA A 192 -23.46 -4.68 -9.75
N LEU A 193 -24.71 -4.23 -9.77
CA LEU A 193 -25.68 -4.47 -8.68
C LEU A 193 -25.90 -5.96 -8.35
N GLN A 194 -25.53 -6.87 -9.26
CA GLN A 194 -25.69 -8.31 -9.14
C GLN A 194 -24.46 -9.03 -8.55
N ASP A 195 -23.33 -8.33 -8.39
CA ASP A 195 -22.09 -8.89 -7.86
C ASP A 195 -22.11 -8.84 -6.33
N LEU A 196 -23.02 -9.59 -5.71
CA LEU A 196 -23.06 -9.74 -4.27
C LEU A 196 -22.27 -10.98 -3.85
N GLU A 197 -21.49 -10.86 -2.79
CA GLU A 197 -20.83 -12.01 -2.17
C GLU A 197 -21.00 -11.93 -0.65
N LEU A 198 -21.24 -13.08 -0.03
CA LEU A 198 -21.44 -13.19 1.42
C LEU A 198 -20.42 -14.16 2.00
N TYR A 199 -19.74 -13.77 3.06
CA TYR A 199 -18.73 -14.59 3.73
C TYR A 199 -19.02 -14.71 5.23
N ASP A 200 -18.78 -15.89 5.81
CA ASP A 200 -18.76 -16.14 7.26
C ASP A 200 -17.30 -16.16 7.73
N LEU A 201 -16.80 -15.03 8.23
CA LEU A 201 -15.40 -14.83 8.61
C LEU A 201 -14.94 -15.71 9.77
N VAL A 202 -15.86 -16.30 10.55
CA VAL A 202 -15.50 -17.25 11.61
C VAL A 202 -15.19 -18.62 11.02
N ARG A 203 -15.97 -19.05 10.02
CA ARG A 203 -15.77 -20.36 9.35
C ARG A 203 -14.74 -20.28 8.23
N ASP A 204 -14.66 -19.13 7.58
CA ASP A 204 -13.79 -18.84 6.44
C ASP A 204 -13.15 -17.45 6.60
N PRO A 205 -12.14 -17.31 7.48
CA PRO A 205 -11.44 -16.04 7.70
C PRO A 205 -10.71 -15.50 6.47
N ALA A 206 -10.50 -16.35 5.45
CA ALA A 206 -9.80 -16.00 4.21
C ALA A 206 -10.76 -15.60 3.08
N GLU A 207 -12.08 -15.61 3.31
CA GLU A 207 -13.10 -15.15 2.35
C GLU A 207 -13.04 -15.88 1.00
N LEU A 208 -12.80 -17.20 1.05
CA LEU A 208 -12.65 -18.07 -0.13
C LEU A 208 -13.97 -18.70 -0.59
N VAL A 209 -14.98 -18.77 0.27
CA VAL A 209 -16.26 -19.44 0.02
C VAL A 209 -17.39 -18.42 0.04
N ASN A 210 -17.93 -18.14 -1.15
CA ASN A 210 -19.12 -17.30 -1.29
C ASN A 210 -20.38 -18.07 -0.85
N GLU A 211 -20.94 -17.67 0.29
CA GLU A 211 -22.13 -18.24 0.93
C GLU A 211 -23.45 -17.58 0.44
N LEU A 212 -23.41 -16.74 -0.62
CA LEU A 212 -24.61 -16.03 -1.10
C LEU A 212 -25.77 -16.98 -1.43
N GLY A 213 -25.49 -18.18 -1.95
CA GLY A 213 -26.50 -19.18 -2.30
C GLY A 213 -27.04 -20.01 -1.12
N ASN A 214 -26.50 -19.83 0.09
CA ASN A 214 -26.89 -20.59 1.26
C ASN A 214 -28.19 -20.03 1.87
N SER A 215 -29.29 -20.74 1.67
CA SER A 215 -30.62 -20.30 2.14
C SER A 215 -30.72 -20.17 3.66
N ALA A 216 -29.87 -20.87 4.43
CA ALA A 216 -29.83 -20.72 5.88
C ALA A 216 -29.34 -19.32 6.31
N LEU A 217 -28.60 -18.62 5.44
CA LEU A 217 -28.09 -17.27 5.69
C LEU A 217 -28.97 -16.18 5.05
N ASP A 218 -30.13 -16.52 4.47
CA ASP A 218 -31.05 -15.55 3.88
C ASP A 218 -31.42 -14.40 4.84
N PRO A 219 -31.71 -14.63 6.14
CA PRO A 219 -31.99 -13.54 7.07
C PRO A 219 -30.79 -12.59 7.26
N ILE A 220 -29.58 -13.14 7.36
CA ILE A 220 -28.34 -12.37 7.52
C ILE A 220 -28.06 -11.56 6.25
N ARG A 221 -28.19 -12.17 5.08
CA ARG A 221 -28.04 -11.50 3.78
C ARG A 221 -29.02 -10.34 3.65
N ALA A 222 -30.29 -10.54 4.04
CA ALA A 222 -31.30 -9.50 4.00
C ALA A 222 -30.98 -8.34 4.97
N GLN A 223 -30.55 -8.65 6.19
CA GLN A 223 -30.15 -7.67 7.19
C GLN A 223 -28.96 -6.81 6.70
N LEU A 224 -27.87 -7.45 6.28
CA LEU A 224 -26.68 -6.74 5.82
C LEU A 224 -26.98 -5.91 4.57
N ARG A 225 -27.76 -6.44 3.63
CA ARG A 225 -28.17 -5.70 2.43
C ARG A 225 -29.01 -4.47 2.78
N ALA A 226 -29.96 -4.58 3.71
CA ALA A 226 -30.75 -3.44 4.15
C ALA A 226 -29.88 -2.36 4.80
N ARG A 227 -28.91 -2.75 5.64
CA ARG A 227 -27.96 -1.83 6.27
C ARG A 227 -27.02 -1.17 5.26
N LEU A 228 -26.49 -1.94 4.31
CA LEU A 228 -25.64 -1.43 3.23
C LEU A 228 -26.40 -0.40 2.37
N LEU A 229 -27.66 -0.67 2.05
CA LEU A 229 -28.52 0.29 1.33
C LEU A 229 -28.77 1.57 2.15
N ALA A 230 -29.00 1.46 3.46
CA ALA A 230 -29.17 2.62 4.32
C ALA A 230 -27.90 3.48 4.39
N PHE A 231 -26.71 2.87 4.45
CA PHE A 231 -25.42 3.55 4.35
C PHE A 231 -25.26 4.27 3.01
N ARG A 232 -25.51 3.58 1.89
CA ARG A 232 -25.43 4.17 0.54
C ARG A 232 -26.34 5.37 0.33
N ASN A 233 -27.49 5.37 0.99
CA ASN A 233 -28.46 6.47 0.90
C ASN A 233 -28.19 7.59 1.91
N GLY A 234 -27.08 7.53 2.67
CA GLY A 234 -26.72 8.52 3.68
C GLY A 234 -27.63 8.52 4.93
N VAL A 235 -28.44 7.47 5.11
CA VAL A 235 -29.37 7.33 6.25
C VAL A 235 -28.66 6.73 7.45
N TYR A 236 -27.65 5.89 7.21
CA TYR A 236 -26.78 5.37 8.25
C TYR A 236 -25.54 6.28 8.36
N LYS A 237 -25.41 6.95 9.51
CA LYS A 237 -24.21 7.69 9.91
C LYS A 237 -23.31 6.75 10.68
#